data_AF-A0A2S6N409-F1
#
_entry.id   AF-A0A2S6N409-F1
#
_cell.length_a   1.000
_cell.length_b   1.000
_cell.length_c   1.000
_cell.angle_alpha   90.00
_cell.angle_beta   90.00
_cell.angle_gamma   90.00
#
_symmetry.space_group_name_H-M   'P 1'
#
loop_
_entity.id
_entity.type
_entity.pdbx_description
1 polymer ?
#
loop_
_entity_poly.entity_id
_entity_poly.type
_entity_poly.pdbx_seq_one_letter_code
_entity_poly.pdbx_strand_id
1 'polypeptide(L)'
;MAGRESGPLISHYRCRDASEPNARRRRAVRLYLDASVLVALVSADPFTARAEARLGAGTHVLVVSDFAAAEVASAIARRVRMREMIETEARNAFALFDALVLRVAERVVTDPSDVRAAEAALRRLDLPLRTPDALNIAIAQRVDATLLTFDMKMAEAAQALGLEVVAG
;
A
#
# COMPACT_ATOMS: atom_id res chain seq x y z
N MET A 1 -6.91 5.85 -35.74
CA MET A 1 -6.86 4.37 -35.72
C MET A 1 -5.38 4.00 -35.81
N ALA A 2 -4.75 3.26 -34.91
CA ALA A 2 -5.22 2.25 -33.98
C ALA A 2 -4.81 2.53 -32.52
N GLY A 3 -5.70 2.19 -31.59
CA GLY A 3 -5.42 2.21 -30.16
C GLY A 3 -4.44 1.11 -29.78
N ARG A 4 -3.46 1.45 -28.95
CA ARG A 4 -2.75 0.47 -28.14
C ARG A 4 -3.61 0.23 -26.91
N GLU A 5 -4.32 -0.88 -26.91
CA GLU A 5 -4.96 -1.40 -25.70
C GLU A 5 -3.86 -1.89 -24.76
N SER A 6 -3.45 -1.01 -23.84
CA SER A 6 -2.69 -1.38 -22.66
C SER A 6 -3.63 -2.14 -21.73
N GLY A 7 -3.68 -3.46 -21.87
CA GLY A 7 -4.36 -4.32 -20.90
C GLY A 7 -3.74 -4.16 -19.50
N PRO A 8 -4.50 -4.37 -18.41
CA PRO A 8 -3.99 -4.16 -17.06
C PRO A 8 -2.81 -5.09 -16.77
N LEU A 9 -1.69 -4.51 -16.33
CA LEU A 9 -0.40 -5.18 -16.06
C LEU A 9 -0.43 -6.15 -14.86
N ILE A 10 -1.61 -6.51 -14.35
CA ILE A 10 -1.81 -7.56 -13.33
C ILE A 10 -1.12 -8.88 -13.74
N SER A 11 -0.89 -9.08 -15.05
CA SER A 11 -0.16 -10.22 -15.62
C SER A 11 1.34 -10.30 -15.26
N HIS A 12 1.98 -9.25 -14.76
CA HIS A 12 3.43 -9.26 -14.46
C HIS A 12 3.78 -9.56 -12.99
N TYR A 13 2.80 -9.58 -12.10
CA TYR A 13 2.98 -9.96 -10.69
C TYR A 13 2.97 -11.49 -10.57
N ARG A 14 4.03 -12.13 -11.07
CA ARG A 14 4.18 -13.59 -10.96
C ARG A 14 4.76 -13.95 -9.60
N CYS A 15 3.92 -14.49 -8.71
CA CYS A 15 4.38 -15.34 -7.61
C CYS A 15 5.11 -16.54 -8.22
N ARG A 16 6.33 -16.86 -7.75
CA ARG A 16 7.06 -18.03 -8.25
C ARG A 16 7.07 -19.12 -7.20
N ASP A 17 6.55 -20.27 -7.61
CA ASP A 17 6.76 -21.57 -6.97
C ASP A 17 8.24 -21.80 -6.68
N ALA A 18 8.51 -22.34 -5.50
CA ALA A 18 9.83 -22.63 -5.01
C ALA A 18 10.37 -23.92 -5.63
N SER A 19 11.33 -23.82 -6.55
CA SER A 19 12.43 -24.80 -6.66
C SER A 19 13.59 -24.30 -7.54
N GLU A 20 14.80 -24.62 -7.06
CA GLU A 20 16.13 -24.62 -7.69
C GLU A 20 17.12 -23.46 -7.46
N PRO A 21 18.43 -23.79 -7.30
CA PRO A 21 19.31 -23.07 -6.39
C PRO A 21 20.44 -22.31 -7.08
N ASN A 22 20.91 -21.29 -6.35
CA ASN A 22 22.25 -20.70 -6.40
C ASN A 22 22.52 -19.59 -7.45
N ALA A 23 22.08 -18.38 -7.12
CA ALA A 23 22.81 -17.14 -7.39
C ALA A 23 22.36 -16.12 -6.34
N ARG A 24 23.30 -15.56 -5.56
CA ARG A 24 23.12 -14.54 -4.49
C ARG A 24 21.70 -13.94 -4.46
N ARG A 25 20.81 -14.52 -3.65
CA ARG A 25 19.42 -14.05 -3.50
C ARG A 25 19.45 -12.60 -3.03
N ARG A 26 19.24 -11.64 -3.94
CA ARG A 26 18.63 -10.37 -3.55
C ARG A 26 17.29 -10.74 -2.94
N ARG A 27 17.17 -10.66 -1.62
CA ARG A 27 15.91 -10.91 -0.90
C ARG A 27 14.87 -9.97 -1.53
N ALA A 28 13.71 -10.50 -1.94
CA ALA A 28 12.64 -9.66 -2.46
C ALA A 28 12.29 -8.61 -1.39
N VAL A 29 12.20 -7.34 -1.81
CA VAL A 29 11.85 -6.24 -0.89
C VAL A 29 10.36 -6.35 -0.59
N ARG A 30 9.99 -6.26 0.69
CA ARG A 30 8.59 -6.25 1.11
C ARG A 30 8.11 -4.82 1.16
N LEU A 31 7.05 -4.49 0.43
CA LEU A 31 6.49 -3.14 0.35
C LEU A 31 5.14 -3.11 1.05
N TYR A 32 5.06 -2.43 2.19
CA TYR A 32 3.79 -2.15 2.86
C TYR A 32 3.09 -1.00 2.15
N LEU A 33 1.90 -1.27 1.62
CA LEU A 33 1.12 -0.28 0.87
C LEU A 33 0.20 0.50 1.81
N ASP A 34 0.47 1.79 1.96
CA ASP A 34 -0.45 2.72 2.60
C ASP A 34 -1.75 2.87 1.79
N ALA A 35 -2.84 3.24 2.47
CA ALA A 35 -4.15 3.44 1.88
C ALA A 35 -4.14 4.47 0.75
N SER A 36 -3.32 5.53 0.84
CA SER A 36 -3.19 6.53 -0.23
C SER A 36 -2.75 5.92 -1.56
N VAL A 37 -1.83 4.95 -1.53
CA VAL A 37 -1.30 4.24 -2.70
C VAL A 37 -2.33 3.25 -3.22
N LEU A 38 -2.99 2.53 -2.33
CA LEU A 38 -4.04 1.57 -2.68
C LEU A 38 -5.24 2.26 -3.34
N VAL A 39 -5.71 3.39 -2.79
CA VAL A 39 -6.80 4.19 -3.36
C VAL A 39 -6.44 4.69 -4.76
N ALA A 40 -5.20 5.14 -4.96
CA ALA A 40 -4.73 5.58 -6.27
C ALA A 40 -4.69 4.44 -7.30
N LEU A 41 -4.26 3.24 -6.89
CA LEU A 41 -4.24 2.05 -7.75
C LEU A 41 -5.64 1.63 -8.22
N VAL A 42 -6.66 1.77 -7.35
CA VAL A 42 -8.01 1.25 -7.63
C VAL A 42 -8.99 2.30 -8.16
N SER A 43 -8.62 3.59 -8.11
CA SER A 43 -9.47 4.69 -8.60
C SER A 43 -9.26 5.03 -10.09
N ALA A 44 -8.39 4.30 -10.80
CA ALA A 44 -8.04 4.57 -12.21
C ALA A 44 -7.59 6.02 -12.49
N ASP A 45 -6.85 6.59 -11.54
CA ASP A 45 -6.32 7.98 -11.54
C ASP A 45 -4.98 8.03 -12.32
N PRO A 46 -4.48 9.20 -12.79
CA PRO A 46 -3.16 9.36 -13.42
C PRO A 46 -1.97 8.84 -12.57
N PHE A 47 -2.21 8.55 -11.30
CA PHE A 47 -1.26 7.93 -10.38
C PHE A 47 -1.06 6.42 -10.61
N THR A 48 -1.91 5.74 -11.39
CA THR A 48 -1.69 4.34 -11.79
C THR A 48 -0.33 4.20 -12.48
N ALA A 49 0.02 5.08 -13.42
CA ALA A 49 1.32 5.06 -14.08
C ALA A 49 2.50 5.30 -13.10
N ARG A 50 2.29 6.13 -12.07
CA ARG A 50 3.31 6.43 -11.04
C ARG A 50 3.51 5.25 -10.09
N ALA A 51 2.42 4.64 -9.64
CA ALA A 51 2.46 3.43 -8.83
C ALA A 51 3.06 2.26 -9.63
N GLU A 52 2.63 2.07 -10.88
CA GLU A 52 3.17 1.06 -11.80
C GLU A 52 4.66 1.26 -12.10
N ALA A 53 5.12 2.49 -12.35
CA ALA A 53 6.53 2.77 -12.58
C ALA A 53 7.41 2.42 -11.36
N ARG A 54 6.89 2.62 -10.14
CA ARG A 54 7.61 2.27 -8.91
C ARG A 54 7.55 0.79 -8.59
N LEU A 55 6.42 0.14 -8.86
CA LEU A 55 6.24 -1.30 -8.68
C LEU A 55 6.98 -2.12 -9.75
N GLY A 56 7.16 -1.59 -10.97
CA GLY A 56 7.85 -2.24 -12.08
C GLY A 56 9.37 -2.30 -11.93
N ALA A 57 9.97 -1.51 -11.04
CA ALA A 57 11.38 -1.53 -10.73
C ALA A 57 11.70 -2.59 -9.64
N GLY A 58 11.60 -3.88 -9.96
CA GLY A 58 12.09 -4.98 -9.10
C GLY A 58 11.09 -6.11 -8.82
N THR A 59 11.54 -7.12 -8.08
CA THR A 59 10.69 -8.19 -7.54
C THR A 59 10.33 -7.84 -6.11
N HIS A 60 9.11 -7.36 -5.91
CA HIS A 60 8.59 -6.93 -4.61
C HIS A 60 7.50 -7.89 -4.12
N VAL A 61 7.44 -8.10 -2.80
CA VAL A 61 6.29 -8.71 -2.14
C VAL A 61 5.44 -7.58 -1.60
N LEU A 62 4.23 -7.41 -2.13
CA LEU A 62 3.32 -6.36 -1.65
C LEU A 62 2.68 -6.83 -0.35
N VAL A 63 2.58 -5.95 0.63
CA VAL A 63 1.98 -6.23 1.93
C VAL A 63 0.82 -5.25 2.15
N VAL A 64 -0.34 -5.79 2.50
CA VAL A 64 -1.55 -5.00 2.79
C VAL A 64 -2.14 -5.49 4.10
N SER A 65 -2.37 -4.58 5.05
CA SER A 65 -3.05 -4.92 6.30
C SER A 65 -4.57 -4.88 6.19
N ASP A 66 -5.24 -5.54 7.11
CA ASP A 66 -6.67 -5.35 7.37
C ASP A 66 -7.02 -3.88 7.71
N PHE A 67 -6.15 -3.17 8.44
CA PHE A 67 -6.31 -1.75 8.72
C PHE A 67 -6.25 -0.89 7.45
N ALA A 68 -5.22 -1.08 6.61
CA ALA A 68 -5.09 -0.39 5.33
C ALA A 68 -6.29 -0.67 4.41
N ALA A 69 -6.82 -1.90 4.41
CA ALA A 69 -8.05 -2.24 3.70
C ALA A 69 -9.27 -1.47 4.21
N ALA A 70 -9.42 -1.33 5.53
CA ALA A 70 -10.48 -0.51 6.13
C ALA A 70 -10.33 0.98 5.79
N GLU A 71 -9.10 1.48 5.70
CA GLU A 71 -8.83 2.86 5.27
C GLU A 71 -9.18 3.10 3.80
N VAL A 72 -8.85 2.16 2.90
CA VAL A 72 -9.29 2.19 1.50
C VAL A 72 -10.82 2.27 1.43
N ALA A 73 -11.52 1.42 2.20
CA ALA A 73 -12.97 1.43 2.29
C ALA A 73 -13.51 2.79 2.77
N SER A 74 -12.91 3.35 3.83
CA SER A 74 -13.26 4.65 4.39
C SER A 74 -13.06 5.79 3.40
N ALA A 75 -11.93 5.79 2.68
CA ALA A 75 -11.59 6.82 1.69
C ALA A 75 -12.56 6.82 0.50
N ILE A 76 -12.85 5.65 -0.07
CA ILE A 76 -13.82 5.52 -1.17
C ILE A 76 -15.22 5.91 -0.70
N ALA A 77 -15.67 5.41 0.46
CA ALA A 77 -16.99 5.75 1.00
C ALA A 77 -17.11 7.27 1.29
N ARG A 78 -16.02 7.92 1.73
CA ARG A 78 -15.98 9.37 1.90
C ARG A 78 -16.19 10.08 0.56
N ARG A 79 -15.50 9.69 -0.51
CA ARG A 79 -15.66 10.29 -1.85
C ARG A 79 -17.11 10.19 -2.34
N VAL A 80 -17.78 9.06 -2.11
CA VAL A 80 -19.21 8.91 -2.42
C VAL A 80 -20.08 9.89 -1.63
N ARG A 81 -19.87 10.00 -0.31
CA ARG A 81 -20.63 10.96 0.53
C ARG A 81 -20.41 12.40 0.11
N MET A 82 -19.19 12.73 -0.34
CA MET A 82 -18.84 14.06 -0.84
C MET A 82 -19.29 14.30 -2.28
N ARG A 83 -19.95 13.32 -2.93
CA ARG A 83 -20.37 13.37 -4.35
C ARG A 83 -19.21 13.54 -5.33
N GLU A 84 -18.02 13.11 -4.94
CA GLU A 84 -16.78 13.10 -5.75
C GLU A 84 -16.61 11.79 -6.53
N MET A 85 -17.47 10.81 -6.27
CA MET A 85 -17.48 9.48 -6.89
C MET A 85 -18.92 8.95 -6.85
N ILE A 86 -19.39 8.32 -7.93
CA ILE A 86 -20.71 7.69 -7.92
C ILE A 86 -20.65 6.27 -7.35
N GLU A 87 -21.79 5.73 -6.91
CA GLU A 87 -21.84 4.42 -6.26
C GLU A 87 -21.30 3.28 -7.15
N THR A 88 -21.61 3.29 -8.44
CA THR A 88 -21.10 2.28 -9.38
C THR A 88 -19.57 2.32 -9.50
N GLU A 89 -18.96 3.51 -9.52
CA GLU A 89 -17.50 3.65 -9.52
C GLU A 89 -16.88 3.12 -8.23
N ALA A 90 -17.50 3.41 -7.07
CA ALA A 90 -17.03 2.90 -5.78
C ALA A 90 -17.09 1.36 -5.71
N ARG A 91 -18.16 0.74 -6.20
CA ARG A 91 -18.27 -0.73 -6.27
C ARG A 91 -17.20 -1.34 -7.17
N ASN A 92 -16.91 -0.70 -8.31
CA ASN A 92 -15.83 -1.13 -9.20
C ASN A 92 -14.45 -1.01 -8.53
N ALA A 93 -14.20 0.09 -7.80
CA ALA A 93 -12.97 0.30 -7.06
C ALA A 93 -12.77 -0.77 -5.96
N PHE A 94 -13.83 -1.13 -5.22
CA PHE A 94 -13.77 -2.23 -4.24
C PHE A 94 -13.49 -3.58 -4.90
N ALA A 95 -14.17 -3.91 -6.00
CA ALA A 95 -13.91 -5.15 -6.72
C ALA A 95 -12.46 -5.24 -7.24
N LEU A 96 -11.90 -4.12 -7.72
CA LEU A 96 -10.51 -4.04 -8.15
C LEU A 96 -9.54 -4.17 -6.98
N PHE A 97 -9.84 -3.54 -5.84
CA PHE A 97 -9.06 -3.68 -4.61
C PHE A 97 -9.02 -5.14 -4.14
N ASP A 98 -10.17 -5.81 -4.06
CA ASP A 98 -10.25 -7.21 -3.64
C ASP A 98 -9.46 -8.12 -4.58
N ALA A 99 -9.58 -7.90 -5.89
CA ALA A 99 -8.81 -8.64 -6.89
C ALA A 99 -7.30 -8.41 -6.77
N LEU A 100 -6.86 -7.19 -6.47
CA LEU A 100 -5.45 -6.87 -6.21
C LEU A 100 -4.97 -7.60 -4.96
N VAL A 101 -5.65 -7.45 -3.84
CA VAL A 101 -5.22 -8.05 -2.57
C VAL A 101 -5.17 -9.57 -2.65
N LEU A 102 -6.14 -10.21 -3.32
CA LEU A 102 -6.17 -11.67 -3.49
C LEU A 102 -5.04 -12.20 -4.38
N ARG A 103 -4.60 -11.43 -5.38
CA ARG A 103 -3.67 -11.93 -6.41
C ARG A 103 -2.20 -11.61 -6.12
N VAL A 104 -1.93 -10.48 -5.48
CA VAL A 104 -0.56 -9.93 -5.44
C VAL A 104 -0.05 -9.53 -4.06
N ALA A 105 -0.92 -9.48 -3.05
CA ALA A 105 -0.54 -9.02 -1.72
C ALA A 105 -0.49 -10.15 -0.69
N GLU A 106 0.55 -10.13 0.13
CA GLU A 106 0.55 -10.77 1.43
C GLU A 106 -0.36 -9.97 2.37
N ARG A 107 -1.36 -10.64 2.95
CA ARG A 107 -2.28 -10.02 3.91
C ARG A 107 -1.72 -10.14 5.33
N VAL A 108 -1.70 -9.03 6.05
CA VAL A 108 -1.30 -9.00 7.47
C VAL A 108 -2.45 -8.52 8.34
N VAL A 109 -2.58 -9.12 9.52
CA VAL A 109 -3.62 -8.74 10.50
C VAL A 109 -2.99 -7.79 11.50
N THR A 110 -3.75 -6.78 11.91
CA THR A 110 -3.34 -5.85 12.96
C THR A 110 -3.22 -6.59 14.29
N ASP A 111 -2.10 -6.39 14.97
CA ASP A 111 -1.81 -6.96 16.28
C ASP A 111 -1.97 -5.88 17.37
N PRO A 112 -2.40 -6.23 18.60
CA PRO A 112 -2.44 -5.26 19.70
C PRO A 112 -1.10 -4.54 19.98
N SER A 113 0.04 -5.14 19.61
CA SER A 113 1.35 -4.49 19.66
C SER A 113 1.50 -3.32 18.68
N ASP A 114 0.81 -3.34 17.54
CA ASP A 114 0.81 -2.24 16.57
C ASP A 114 0.17 -0.99 17.18
N VAL A 115 -0.94 -1.17 17.90
CA VAL A 115 -1.63 -0.07 18.58
C VAL A 115 -0.73 0.53 19.67
N ARG A 116 -0.02 -0.31 20.45
CA ARG A 116 0.92 0.18 21.47
C ARG A 116 2.11 0.91 20.86
N ALA A 117 2.65 0.41 19.76
CA ALA A 117 3.74 1.06 19.03
C ALA A 117 3.28 2.40 18.42
N ALA A 118 2.09 2.46 17.84
CA ALA A 118 1.48 3.68 17.34
C ALA A 118 1.27 4.70 18.47
N GLU A 119 0.77 4.28 19.63
CA GLU A 119 0.65 5.15 20.81
C GLU A 119 2.01 5.72 21.24
N ALA A 120 3.05 4.88 21.31
CA ALA A 120 4.40 5.32 21.65
C ALA A 120 4.95 6.33 20.63
N ALA A 121 4.71 6.12 19.33
CA ALA A 121 5.09 7.05 18.28
C ALA A 121 4.33 8.38 18.39
N LEU A 122 3.03 8.37 18.69
CA LEU A 122 2.22 9.59 18.89
C LEU A 122 2.64 10.40 20.12
N ARG A 123 3.23 9.75 21.13
CA ARG A 123 3.80 10.43 22.31
C ARG A 123 5.11 11.16 21.99
N ARG A 124 5.72 10.95 20.81
CA ARG A 124 6.82 11.78 20.29
C ARG A 124 6.23 13.05 19.66
N LEU A 125 6.07 14.08 20.48
CA LEU A 125 5.42 15.34 20.11
C LEU A 125 6.18 16.18 19.06
N ASP A 126 7.40 15.77 18.72
CA ASP A 126 8.21 16.29 17.62
C ASP A 126 7.76 15.79 16.23
N LEU A 127 6.92 14.75 16.17
CA LEU A 127 6.46 14.15 14.91
C LEU A 127 5.04 14.59 14.55
N PRO A 128 4.78 15.06 13.30
CA PRO A 128 3.45 15.45 12.85
C PRO A 128 2.61 14.22 12.43
N LEU A 129 2.39 13.28 13.36
CA LEU A 129 1.67 12.03 13.11
C LEU A 129 0.20 12.08 13.52
N ARG A 130 -0.67 11.53 12.67
CA ARG A 130 -2.04 11.18 13.03
C ARG A 130 -2.12 9.70 13.40
N THR A 131 -3.14 9.32 14.16
CA THR A 131 -3.32 7.93 14.60
C THR A 131 -3.30 6.89 13.46
N PRO A 132 -3.97 7.11 12.31
CA PRO A 132 -3.93 6.13 11.22
C PRO A 132 -2.52 5.99 10.62
N ASP A 133 -1.84 7.11 10.39
CA ASP A 133 -0.46 7.14 9.88
C ASP A 133 0.48 6.36 10.83
N ALA A 134 0.37 6.61 12.14
CA ALA A 134 1.17 5.93 13.15
C ALA A 134 0.91 4.42 13.20
N LEU A 135 -0.34 3.98 13.00
CA LEU A 135 -0.70 2.57 12.98
C LEU A 135 -0.15 1.86 11.74
N ASN A 136 -0.24 2.47 10.56
CA ASN A 136 0.38 1.93 9.35
C ASN A 136 1.90 1.79 9.48
N ILE A 137 2.57 2.81 10.05
CA ILE A 137 4.02 2.75 10.30
C ILE A 137 4.36 1.62 11.27
N ALA A 138 3.60 1.46 12.35
CA ALA A 138 3.80 0.39 13.33
C ALA A 138 3.66 -1.00 12.71
N ILE A 139 2.62 -1.22 11.89
CA ILE A 139 2.41 -2.49 11.18
C ILE A 139 3.57 -2.77 10.22
N ALA A 140 3.98 -1.77 9.42
CA ALA A 140 5.08 -1.90 8.47
C ALA A 140 6.41 -2.23 9.17
N GLN A 141 6.68 -1.63 10.33
CA GLN A 141 7.84 -1.96 11.17
C GLN A 141 7.77 -3.39 11.71
N ARG A 142 6.63 -3.79 12.29
CA ARG A 142 6.47 -5.15 12.84
C ARG A 142 6.68 -6.23 11.80
N VAL A 143 6.22 -5.97 10.58
CA VAL A 143 6.35 -6.92 9.48
C VAL A 143 7.62 -6.71 8.66
N ASP A 144 8.62 -5.94 9.11
CA ASP A 144 9.90 -5.76 8.39
C ASP A 144 9.69 -5.42 6.89
N ALA A 145 8.81 -4.44 6.63
CA ALA A 145 8.43 -4.01 5.29
C ALA A 145 8.74 -2.52 5.09
N THR A 146 9.28 -2.16 3.94
CA THR A 146 9.48 -0.78 3.51
C THR A 146 8.11 -0.14 3.25
N LEU A 147 7.86 1.05 3.79
CA LEU A 147 6.60 1.77 3.58
C LEU A 147 6.57 2.42 2.18
N LEU A 148 5.49 2.21 1.44
CA LEU A 148 5.17 2.95 0.23
C LEU A 148 3.92 3.81 0.51
N THR A 149 4.09 5.13 0.48
CA THR A 149 3.03 6.12 0.72
C THR A 149 3.15 7.31 -0.24
N PHE A 150 2.01 7.95 -0.53
CA PHE A 150 1.93 9.23 -1.25
C PHE A 150 1.78 10.44 -0.31
N ASP A 151 1.65 10.21 1.00
CA ASP A 151 1.65 11.29 2.00
C ASP A 151 3.09 11.61 2.43
N MET A 152 3.61 12.75 1.98
CA MET A 152 4.98 13.19 2.29
C MET A 152 5.20 13.39 3.80
N LYS A 153 4.18 13.82 4.55
CA LYS A 153 4.32 14.01 6.00
C LYS A 153 4.41 12.68 6.73
N MET A 154 3.65 11.68 6.27
CA MET A 154 3.77 10.31 6.76
C MET A 154 5.15 9.72 6.42
N ALA A 155 5.66 9.96 5.21
CA ALA A 155 6.98 9.50 4.79
C ALA A 155 8.10 10.07 5.68
N GLU A 156 8.09 11.38 5.94
CA GLU A 156 9.06 12.05 6.81
C GLU A 156 8.99 11.50 8.25
N ALA A 157 7.78 11.33 8.79
CA ALA A 157 7.61 10.79 10.13
C ALA A 157 8.05 9.31 10.25
N ALA A 158 7.78 8.49 9.23
CA ALA A 158 8.23 7.10 9.16
C ALA A 158 9.76 7.01 9.13
N GLN A 159 10.42 7.85 8.35
CA GLN A 159 11.89 7.94 8.32
C GLN A 159 12.46 8.37 9.67
N ALA A 160 11.83 9.35 10.34
CA ALA A 160 12.21 9.78 11.69
C ALA A 160 11.99 8.70 12.77
N LEU A 161 11.22 7.66 12.47
CA LEU A 161 11.03 6.46 13.28
C LEU A 161 11.92 5.27 12.84
N GLY A 162 12.83 5.49 11.88
CA GLY A 162 13.79 4.48 11.41
C GLY A 162 13.20 3.47 10.42
N LEU A 163 12.02 3.73 9.86
CA LEU A 163 11.43 2.89 8.83
C LEU A 163 11.95 3.30 7.44
N GLU A 164 12.29 2.32 6.60
CA GLU A 164 12.59 2.58 5.20
C GLU A 164 11.32 3.02 4.46
N VAL A 165 11.45 4.03 3.60
CA VAL A 165 10.31 4.57 2.85
C VAL A 165 10.65 4.71 1.37
N VAL A 166 9.75 4.25 0.51
CA VAL A 166 9.69 4.63 -0.90
C VAL A 166 8.62 5.70 -1.01
N ALA A 167 9.04 6.97 -1.03
CA ALA A 167 8.11 8.07 -1.30
C ALA A 167 7.68 7.99 -2.77
N GLY A 168 6.36 7.92 -3.00
CA GLY A 168 5.81 7.91 -4.35
C GLY A 168 6.06 9.22 -5.06
#